data_AF-A0A1G6SC44-F1
#
_entry.id   AF-A0A1G6SC44-F1
#
_cell.length_a   1.000
_cell.length_b   1.000
_cell.length_c   1.000
_cell.angle_alpha   90.00
_cell.angle_beta   90.00
_cell.angle_gamma   90.00
#
_symmetry.space_group_name_H-M   'P 1'
#
loop_
_entity.id
_entity.type
_entity.pdbx_description
1 polymer ?
#
loop_
_entity_poly.entity_id
_entity_poly.type
_entity_poly.pdbx_seq_one_letter_code
_entity_poly.pdbx_strand_id
1 'polypeptide(L)' 'MNADIKQITKEMTWEIRHLVLWTDKEFDYVVLENDDAGKHYGLFIGDKLVSVIIYSLRKVKLHSGSLPL' A
#
# COMPACT_ATOMS: atom_id res chain seq x y z
N MET A 1 -6.68 3.10 24.56
CA MET A 1 -6.98 2.79 23.15
C MET A 1 -5.87 1.89 22.66
N ASN A 2 -6.17 0.63 22.32
CA ASN A 2 -5.16 -0.26 21.76
C ASN A 2 -5.08 -0.04 20.25
N ALA A 3 -3.84 0.10 19.76
CA ALA A 3 -3.52 0.29 18.37
C ALA A 3 -2.73 -0.93 17.89
N ASP A 4 -3.25 -1.62 16.89
CA ASP A 4 -2.68 -2.88 16.40
C ASP A 4 -2.40 -2.79 14.90
N ILE A 5 -1.20 -3.19 14.48
CA ILE A 5 -0.86 -3.29 13.05
C ILE A 5 -0.98 -4.74 12.63
N LYS A 6 -1.78 -4.99 11.59
CA LYS A 6 -2.04 -6.34 11.05
C LYS A 6 -1.87 -6.34 9.55
N GLN A 7 -1.44 -7.47 9.00
CA GLN A 7 -1.50 -7.66 7.55
C GLN A 7 -2.97 -7.72 7.14
N ILE A 8 -3.31 -7.06 6.03
CA ILE A 8 -4.66 -6.99 5.49
C ILE A 8 -4.66 -7.46 4.03
N THR A 9 -5.85 -7.67 3.47
CA THR A 9 -5.98 -7.94 2.03
C THR A 9 -5.86 -6.64 1.23
N LYS A 10 -5.58 -6.74 -0.07
CA LYS A 10 -5.52 -5.58 -0.96
C LYS A 10 -6.89 -4.89 -1.08
N GLU A 11 -7.97 -5.65 -1.03
CA GLU A 11 -9.36 -5.16 -1.09
C GLU A 11 -9.67 -4.20 0.05
N MET A 12 -9.19 -4.50 1.27
CA MET A 12 -9.32 -3.60 2.42
C MET A 12 -8.58 -2.27 2.22
N THR A 13 -7.53 -2.24 1.39
CA THR A 13 -6.87 -0.98 1.03
C THR A 13 -7.68 -0.17 0.03
N TRP A 14 -8.42 -0.81 -0.88
CA TRP A 14 -9.28 -0.12 -1.86
C TRP A 14 -10.36 0.70 -1.16
N GLU A 15 -10.97 0.16 -0.10
CA GLU A 15 -11.94 0.90 0.72
C GLU A 15 -11.36 2.22 1.24
N ILE A 16 -10.18 2.19 1.86
CA ILE A 16 -9.55 3.39 2.42
C ILE A 16 -9.08 4.36 1.31
N ARG A 17 -8.55 3.84 0.19
CA ARG A 17 -8.15 4.64 -0.97
C ARG A 17 -9.34 5.42 -1.53
N HIS A 18 -10.49 4.77 -1.69
CA HIS A 18 -11.71 5.40 -2.20
C HIS A 18 -12.28 6.40 -1.20
N LEU A 19 -12.31 6.05 0.08
CA LEU A 19 -12.89 6.92 1.12
C LEU A 19 -12.05 8.15 1.48
N VAL A 20 -10.74 8.13 1.24
CA VAL A 20 -9.83 9.19 1.74
C VAL A 20 -9.02 9.86 0.64
N LEU A 21 -8.50 9.10 -0.34
CA LEU A 21 -7.58 9.62 -1.34
C LEU A 21 -8.27 10.02 -2.65
N TRP A 22 -9.26 9.25 -3.08
CA TRP A 22 -9.95 9.42 -4.37
C TRP A 22 -11.47 9.31 -4.22
N THR A 23 -12.04 10.18 -3.38
CA THR A 23 -13.47 10.21 -3.05
C THR A 23 -14.38 10.59 -4.21
N ASP A 24 -13.83 11.25 -5.22
CA ASP A 24 -14.52 11.73 -6.42
C ASP A 24 -14.40 10.78 -7.62
N LYS A 25 -13.70 9.65 -7.45
CA LYS A 25 -13.49 8.65 -8.51
C LYS A 25 -14.42 7.45 -8.34
N GLU A 26 -14.68 6.77 -9.45
CA GLU A 26 -15.32 5.46 -9.43
C GLU A 26 -14.42 4.44 -8.72
N PHE A 27 -15.02 3.41 -8.12
CA PHE A 27 -14.29 2.43 -7.30
C PHE A 27 -13.18 1.71 -8.08
N ASP A 28 -13.40 1.39 -9.36
CA ASP A 28 -12.39 0.71 -10.19
C ASP A 28 -11.09 1.53 -10.34
N TYR A 29 -11.13 2.85 -10.14
CA TYR A 29 -9.94 3.70 -10.19
C TYR A 29 -8.93 3.39 -9.09
N VAL A 30 -9.38 2.88 -7.93
CA VAL A 30 -8.49 2.63 -6.78
C VAL A 30 -7.86 1.23 -6.78
N VAL A 31 -8.26 0.39 -7.75
CA VAL A 31 -7.72 -0.95 -7.98
C VAL A 31 -6.48 -0.84 -8.87
N LEU A 32 -5.30 -1.17 -8.34
CA LEU A 32 -4.05 -1.08 -9.09
C LEU A 32 -3.63 -2.45 -9.62
N GLU A 33 -3.13 -2.50 -10.86
CA GLU A 33 -2.70 -3.75 -11.52
C GLU A 33 -1.66 -4.54 -10.72
N ASN A 34 -0.83 -3.85 -9.93
CA ASN A 34 0.26 -4.44 -9.16
C ASN A 34 -0.04 -4.58 -7.67
N ASP A 35 -1.30 -4.47 -7.24
CA ASP A 35 -1.65 -4.61 -5.82
C ASP A 35 -1.24 -5.98 -5.27
N ASP A 36 -1.26 -7.04 -6.09
CA ASP A 36 -0.80 -8.38 -5.68
C ASP A 36 0.70 -8.46 -5.37
N ALA A 37 1.51 -7.55 -5.91
CA ALA A 37 2.94 -7.49 -5.61
C ALA A 37 3.25 -6.73 -4.31
N GLY A 38 2.29 -5.94 -3.82
CA GLY A 38 2.41 -5.16 -2.60
C GLY A 38 2.16 -6.01 -1.34
N LYS A 39 2.87 -5.67 -0.26
CA LYS A 39 2.50 -6.13 1.08
C LYS A 39 1.66 -5.04 1.74
N HIS A 40 0.46 -5.41 2.17
CA HIS A 40 -0.56 -4.51 2.69
C HIS A 40 -0.69 -4.67 4.19
N TYR A 41 -0.64 -3.55 4.91
CA TYR A 41 -0.82 -3.51 6.36
C TYR A 41 -1.84 -2.45 6.73
N GLY A 42 -2.64 -2.75 7.75
CA GLY A 42 -3.63 -1.86 8.33
C GLY A 42 -3.32 -1.55 9.77
N LEU A 43 -3.55 -0.29 10.17
CA LEU A 43 -3.62 0.12 11.57
C LEU A 43 -5.06 0.00 12.05
N PHE A 44 -5.27 -0.74 13.13
CA PHE A 44 -6.56 -0.94 13.77
C PHE A 44 -6.60 -0.23 15.12
N ILE A 45 -7.72 0.45 15.40
CA ILE A 45 -8.07 0.91 16.75
C ILE A 45 -9.34 0.16 17.15
N GLY A 46 -9.20 -0.84 18.02
CA GLY A 46 -10.23 -1.86 18.21
C GLY A 46 -10.40 -2.66 16.91
N ASP A 47 -11.64 -2.80 16.44
CA ASP A 47 -11.96 -3.52 15.18
C ASP A 47 -12.00 -2.61 13.95
N LYS A 48 -11.71 -1.31 14.12
CA LYS A 48 -11.78 -0.33 13.03
C LYS A 48 -10.44 -0.17 12.34
N LEU A 49 -10.40 -0.42 11.03
CA LEU A 49 -9.28 -0.06 10.16
C LEU A 49 -9.25 1.48 9.98
N VAL A 50 -8.17 2.12 10.42
CA VAL A 50 -8.05 3.61 10.42
C VAL A 50 -6.95 4.13 9.52
N SER A 51 -6.00 3.28 9.10
CA SER A 51 -4.93 3.65 8.18
C SER A 51 -4.42 2.42 7.44
N VAL A 52 -3.92 2.60 6.23
CA VAL A 52 -3.31 1.55 5.41
C VAL A 52 -1.95 1.97 4.91
N ILE A 53 -1.02 1.03 4.85
CA ILE A 53 0.28 1.20 4.19
C ILE A 53 0.55 0.01 3.29
N ILE A 54 1.04 0.30 2.09
CA ILE A 54 1.42 -0.68 1.10
C ILE A 54 2.90 -0.47 0.78
N TYR A 55 3.70 -1.53 0.83
CA TYR A 55 5.09 -1.45 0.38
C TYR A 55 5.41 -2.59 -0.60
N SER A 56 6.30 -2.29 -1.55
CA SER A 56 6.85 -3.26 -2.49
C SER A 56 8.36 -3.07 -2.55
N LEU A 57 9.10 -4.18 -2.52
CA LEU A 57 10.54 -4.14 -2.73
C LEU A 57 10.81 -3.98 -4.23
N ARG A 58 11.70 -3.05 -4.58
CA ARG A 58 12.22 -2.92 -5.95
C ARG A 58 13.71 -3.24 -5.95
N LYS A 59 14.14 -4.15 -6.81
CA LYS A 59 15.57 -4.36 -7.08
C LYS A 59 16.07 -3.17 -7.89
N VAL A 60 17.02 -2.42 -7.35
CA VAL A 60 17.70 -1.36 -8.09
C VAL A 60 18.99 -1.96 -8.66
N LYS A 61 19.20 -1.79 -9.97
CA LYS A 61 20.45 -2.19 -10.60
C LYS A 61 21.50 -1.12 -10.29
N LEU A 62 22.48 -1.45 -9.44
CA LEU A 62 23.62 -0.58 -9.21
C LEU A 62 24.44 -0.55 -10.50
N HIS A 63 24.65 0.63 -11.09
CA HIS A 63 25.60 0.80 -12.18
C HIS A 63 27.00 0.66 -11.59
N SER A 64 27.64 -0.48 -11.81
CA SER A 64 29.09 -0.63 -11.61
C SER A 64 29.80 0.06 -12.77
N GLY A 65 29.86 1.39 -12.74
CA GLY A 65 30.76 2.15 -13.60
C GLY A 65 32.15 2.12 -13.00
N SER A 66 33.10 1.43 -13.64
CA SER A 66 34.52 1.73 -13.47
C SER A 66 34.74 3.19 -13.89
N LEU A 67 35.33 4.01 -13.01
CA LEU A 67 35.82 5.33 -13.42
C LEU A 67 36.78 5.16 -14.61
N PRO A 68 36.73 6.04 -15.63
CA PRO A 68 37.77 6.06 -16.64
C PRO A 68 39.11 6.40 -15.95
N LEU A 69 40.13 5.57 -16.24
CA LEU A 69 41.52 5.79 -15.86
C LEU A 69 42.08 7.08 -16.47
#